data_AF-A0ABD6AQC6-F1
#
_entry.id   AF-A0ABD6AQC6-F1
#
_cell.length_a   1.000
_cell.length_b   1.000
_cell.length_c   1.000
_cell.angle_alpha   90.00
_cell.angle_beta   90.00
_cell.angle_gamma   90.00
#
_symmetry.space_group_name_H-M   'P 1'
#
loop_
_entity.id
_entity.type
_entity.pdbx_description
1 polymer ?
#
loop_
_entity_poly.entity_id
_entity_poly.type
_entity_poly.pdbx_seq_one_letter_code
_entity_poly.pdbx_strand_id
1 'polypeptide(L)'
;MDRNLVLAGGLVAVALVAALGMAVVPGIIAAPPQDPEPPSSLAVSDLAIATGAVTGETATFRVETRLEHRRGPAENVTVRVRAVDATSGLVATDETVDVGTLDGDREYAVAANVTVPRSGDYRIESVVYEDDRRVVESARSVAGVGSLEPAYTRSDLRFHRFDGPMPAVEFEIASSADNRTTLTVDALVTNTGDESAGDVELLVKARQVDSGIVADRTRVGVSEVRPGRTATASLDLTVPTEYNYYLDAVLLRDGVVVDTVRAPAALDPTKTVPMNQTTTDTGLEVSDFESDDAPNRQTAPATPADDGGQPGFGVGVALVALVATALLARRRSA
;
A
#
# COMPACT_ATOMS: atom_id res chain seq x y z
N MET A 1 57.16 96.42 -32.54
CA MET A 1 56.05 95.45 -32.53
C MET A 1 56.60 94.16 -33.13
N ASP A 2 57.16 93.34 -32.26
CA ASP A 2 57.96 92.17 -32.64
C ASP A 2 57.06 90.94 -32.81
N ARG A 3 56.94 90.50 -34.06
CA ARG A 3 56.13 89.34 -34.48
C ARG A 3 56.59 87.99 -33.90
N ASN A 4 57.68 87.97 -33.13
CA ASN A 4 58.26 86.74 -32.57
C ASN A 4 57.75 86.41 -31.15
N LEU A 5 57.10 87.34 -30.44
CA LEU A 5 56.53 87.06 -29.10
C LEU A 5 55.12 86.45 -29.14
N VAL A 6 54.37 86.66 -30.22
CA VAL A 6 52.99 86.17 -30.34
C VAL A 6 52.93 84.67 -30.70
N LEU A 7 53.96 84.14 -31.37
CA LEU A 7 54.02 82.73 -31.76
C LEU A 7 54.49 81.80 -30.62
N ALA A 8 55.34 82.29 -29.70
CA ALA A 8 55.81 81.51 -28.56
C ALA A 8 54.72 81.32 -27.49
N GLY A 9 53.89 82.34 -27.24
CA GLY A 9 52.77 82.26 -26.30
C GLY A 9 51.64 81.32 -26.77
N GLY A 10 51.37 81.30 -28.08
CA GLY A 10 50.35 80.43 -28.67
C GLY A 10 50.70 78.94 -28.60
N LEU A 11 51.97 78.58 -28.80
CA LEU A 11 52.43 77.19 -28.79
C LEU A 11 52.42 76.58 -27.38
N VAL A 12 52.77 77.36 -26.35
CA VAL A 12 52.70 76.92 -24.95
C VAL A 12 51.24 76.79 -24.48
N ALA A 13 50.35 77.69 -24.90
CA ALA A 13 48.92 77.59 -24.59
C ALA A 13 48.26 76.38 -25.25
N VAL A 14 48.58 76.07 -26.51
CA VAL A 14 48.07 74.86 -27.19
C VAL A 14 48.62 73.59 -26.57
N ALA A 15 49.90 73.56 -26.18
CA ALA A 15 50.49 72.41 -25.49
C ALA A 15 49.87 72.19 -24.09
N LEU A 16 49.58 73.27 -23.34
CA LEU A 16 48.90 73.17 -22.05
C LEU A 16 47.43 72.73 -22.20
N VAL A 17 46.71 73.21 -23.22
CA VAL A 17 45.33 72.78 -23.49
C VAL A 17 45.29 71.33 -23.98
N ALA A 18 46.26 70.88 -24.79
CA ALA A 18 46.39 69.48 -25.20
C ALA A 18 46.78 68.56 -24.03
N ALA A 19 47.66 69.02 -23.12
CA ALA A 19 48.04 68.27 -21.92
C ALA A 19 46.91 68.21 -20.88
N LEU A 20 46.13 69.29 -20.70
CA LEU A 20 44.93 69.26 -19.86
C LEU A 20 43.78 68.47 -20.51
N GLY A 21 43.71 68.41 -21.85
CA GLY A 21 42.71 67.61 -22.57
C GLY A 21 42.88 66.10 -22.40
N MET A 22 44.11 65.60 -22.19
CA MET A 22 44.36 64.18 -21.88
C MET A 22 44.04 63.80 -20.44
N ALA A 23 43.91 64.76 -19.52
CA ALA A 23 43.64 64.49 -18.10
C ALA A 23 42.15 64.42 -17.74
N VAL A 24 41.23 64.70 -18.69
CA VAL A 24 39.78 64.72 -18.45
C VAL A 24 39.02 63.77 -19.39
N VAL A 25 39.69 62.75 -19.95
CA VAL A 25 38.95 61.56 -20.40
C VAL A 25 38.68 60.74 -19.14
N PRO A 26 37.43 60.62 -18.66
CA PRO A 26 37.13 59.72 -17.56
C PRO A 26 37.61 58.35 -18.03
N GLY A 27 38.63 57.82 -17.35
CA GLY A 27 39.11 56.48 -17.59
C GLY A 27 37.97 55.51 -17.34
N ILE A 28 37.31 55.10 -18.42
CA ILE A 28 36.55 53.87 -18.46
C ILE A 28 37.60 52.77 -18.39
N ILE A 29 38.13 52.52 -17.19
CA ILE A 29 38.63 51.19 -16.87
C ILE A 29 37.35 50.38 -16.81
N ALA A 30 36.87 49.93 -17.98
CA ALA A 30 35.98 48.80 -18.03
C ALA A 30 36.75 47.71 -17.30
N ALA A 31 36.26 47.29 -16.14
CA ALA A 31 36.70 46.03 -15.57
C ALA A 31 36.72 45.02 -16.72
N PRO A 32 37.76 44.19 -16.86
CA PRO A 32 37.74 43.13 -17.86
C PRO A 32 36.37 42.44 -17.74
N PRO A 33 35.67 42.21 -18.86
CA PRO A 33 34.38 41.53 -18.80
C PRO A 33 34.57 40.31 -17.91
N GLN A 34 33.79 40.25 -16.82
CA GLN A 34 33.77 39.06 -15.98
C GLN A 34 33.53 37.90 -16.95
N ASP A 35 34.42 36.91 -16.96
CA ASP A 35 34.19 35.73 -17.77
C ASP A 35 32.80 35.22 -17.41
N PRO A 36 31.93 34.92 -18.40
CA PRO A 36 30.59 34.42 -18.10
C PRO A 36 30.72 33.24 -17.15
N GLU A 37 29.95 33.25 -16.07
CA GLU A 37 29.93 32.12 -15.15
C GLU A 37 29.66 30.84 -15.96
N PRO A 38 30.47 29.78 -15.80
CA PRO A 38 30.29 28.57 -16.57
C PRO A 38 28.86 28.04 -16.38
N PRO A 39 28.19 27.51 -17.42
CA PRO A 39 26.86 26.96 -17.25
C PRO A 39 26.90 25.82 -16.21
N SER A 40 25.83 25.72 -15.43
CA SER A 40 25.62 24.66 -14.45
C SER A 40 25.65 23.27 -15.13
N SER A 41 25.94 22.25 -14.34
CA SER A 41 25.93 20.85 -14.77
C SER A 41 25.29 20.00 -13.69
N LEU A 42 24.10 19.49 -13.96
CA LEU A 42 23.36 18.60 -13.06
C LEU A 42 23.33 17.17 -13.62
N ALA A 43 23.62 16.20 -12.76
CA ALA A 43 23.45 14.78 -13.04
C ALA A 43 22.78 14.08 -11.85
N VAL A 44 22.08 12.97 -12.10
CA VAL A 44 21.60 12.10 -11.02
C VAL A 44 22.65 11.02 -10.79
N SER A 45 23.28 11.01 -9.62
CA SER A 45 24.28 10.00 -9.24
C SER A 45 23.64 8.73 -8.68
N ASP A 46 22.50 8.86 -7.98
CA ASP A 46 21.75 7.73 -7.43
C ASP A 46 20.25 8.03 -7.31
N LEU A 47 19.45 6.96 -7.33
CA LEU A 47 18.00 6.96 -7.05
C LEU A 47 17.69 5.81 -6.09
N ALA A 48 17.60 6.15 -4.81
CA ALA A 48 17.28 5.23 -3.74
C ALA A 48 15.77 5.25 -3.46
N ILE A 49 15.19 4.06 -3.26
CA ILE A 49 13.77 3.90 -2.96
C ILE A 49 13.66 3.00 -1.73
N ALA A 50 12.99 3.50 -0.70
CA ALA A 50 12.70 2.76 0.52
C ALA A 50 11.20 2.73 0.79
N THR A 51 10.74 1.66 1.45
CA THR A 51 9.33 1.55 1.84
C THR A 51 9.03 2.45 3.04
N GLY A 52 7.96 3.22 2.93
CA GLY A 52 7.36 4.04 3.98
C GLY A 52 6.19 3.33 4.65
N ALA A 53 5.10 4.06 4.89
CA ALA A 53 3.87 3.51 5.43
C ALA A 53 3.20 2.56 4.42
N VAL A 54 2.65 1.45 4.92
CA VAL A 54 1.88 0.49 4.14
C VAL A 54 0.55 0.27 4.85
N THR A 55 -0.55 0.54 4.14
CA THR A 55 -1.93 0.35 4.60
C THR A 55 -2.58 -0.77 3.77
N GLY A 56 -3.86 -1.09 4.03
CA GLY A 56 -4.56 -2.11 3.24
C GLY A 56 -4.66 -1.76 1.76
N GLU A 57 -4.76 -0.47 1.45
CA GLU A 57 -5.07 0.04 0.11
C GLU A 57 -3.89 0.74 -0.56
N THR A 58 -2.93 1.26 0.20
CA THR A 58 -1.83 2.10 -0.33
C THR A 58 -0.47 1.74 0.23
N ALA A 59 0.58 2.00 -0.54
CA ALA A 59 1.97 1.95 -0.10
C ALA A 59 2.67 3.29 -0.42
N THR A 60 3.38 3.84 0.55
CA THR A 60 4.21 5.03 0.37
C THR A 60 5.66 4.60 0.13
N PHE A 61 6.30 5.16 -0.88
CA PHE A 61 7.72 5.04 -1.14
C PHE A 61 8.44 6.34 -0.82
N ARG A 62 9.50 6.25 -0.01
CA ARG A 62 10.46 7.34 0.19
C ARG A 62 11.50 7.25 -0.91
N VAL A 63 11.55 8.27 -1.76
CA VAL A 63 12.42 8.35 -2.92
C VAL A 63 13.47 9.40 -2.62
N GLU A 64 14.74 9.02 -2.59
CA GLU A 64 15.88 9.92 -2.48
C GLU A 64 16.61 9.98 -3.82
N THR A 65 16.63 11.17 -4.42
CA THR A 65 17.40 11.47 -5.63
C THR A 65 18.68 12.19 -5.22
N ARG A 66 19.83 11.61 -5.55
CA ARG A 66 21.13 12.27 -5.36
C ARG A 66 21.52 13.03 -6.62
N LEU A 67 21.64 14.34 -6.47
CA LEU A 67 22.02 15.26 -7.53
C LEU A 67 23.50 15.60 -7.37
N GLU A 68 24.28 15.30 -8.39
CA GLU A 68 25.63 15.81 -8.52
C GLU A 68 25.58 17.15 -9.25
N HIS A 69 26.01 18.21 -8.56
CA HIS A 69 26.14 19.55 -9.12
C HIS A 69 27.63 19.86 -9.37
N ARG A 70 27.91 20.39 -10.56
CA ARG A 70 29.25 20.88 -10.94
C ARG A 70 29.14 22.18 -11.73
N ARG A 71 30.22 22.97 -11.75
CA ARG A 71 30.38 24.25 -12.50
C ARG A 71 29.61 25.41 -11.84
N GLY A 72 29.05 26.33 -12.65
CA GLY A 72 28.34 27.50 -12.13
C GLY A 72 27.02 27.15 -11.45
N PRO A 73 26.41 28.12 -10.75
CA PRO A 73 25.19 27.92 -9.97
C PRO A 73 24.03 27.40 -10.81
N ALA A 74 23.28 26.42 -10.31
CA ALA A 74 22.00 26.02 -10.86
C ALA A 74 20.87 26.68 -10.07
N GLU A 75 20.09 27.55 -10.71
CA GLU A 75 19.00 28.31 -10.07
C GLU A 75 17.63 27.64 -10.29
N ASN A 76 16.69 27.92 -9.39
CA ASN A 76 15.30 27.46 -9.49
C ASN A 76 15.18 25.94 -9.73
N VAL A 77 16.02 25.16 -9.06
CA VAL A 77 16.02 23.71 -9.21
C VAL A 77 14.79 23.12 -8.55
N THR A 78 14.05 22.29 -9.28
CA THR A 78 12.95 21.49 -8.75
C THR A 78 13.13 20.04 -9.14
N VAL A 79 12.68 19.13 -8.27
CA VAL A 79 12.70 17.69 -8.53
C VAL A 79 11.28 17.18 -8.47
N ARG A 80 10.77 16.66 -9.60
CA ARG A 80 9.47 16.01 -9.66
C ARG A 80 9.64 14.50 -9.66
N VAL A 81 9.08 13.84 -8.67
CA VAL A 81 9.03 12.38 -8.55
C VAL A 81 7.64 11.90 -8.95
N ARG A 82 7.56 10.94 -9.86
CA ARG A 82 6.31 10.34 -10.34
C ARG A 82 6.32 8.85 -10.11
N ALA A 83 5.18 8.28 -9.72
CA ALA A 83 4.95 6.85 -9.79
C ALA A 83 4.03 6.54 -10.96
N VAL A 84 4.52 5.74 -11.90
CA VAL A 84 3.79 5.32 -13.10
C VAL A 84 3.44 3.85 -12.95
N ASP A 85 2.16 3.50 -13.06
CA ASP A 85 1.73 2.10 -13.04
C ASP A 85 2.33 1.36 -14.25
N ALA A 86 3.08 0.28 -14.00
CA ALA A 86 3.87 -0.39 -15.02
C ALA A 86 3.02 -1.16 -16.04
N THR A 87 1.74 -1.41 -15.74
CA THR A 87 0.83 -2.15 -16.62
C THR A 87 0.08 -1.20 -17.56
N SER A 88 -0.52 -0.15 -17.01
CA SER A 88 -1.33 0.83 -17.74
C SER A 88 -0.53 1.99 -18.32
N GLY A 89 0.67 2.26 -17.78
CA GLY A 89 1.49 3.41 -18.14
C GLY A 89 0.93 4.75 -17.62
N LEU A 90 -0.10 4.72 -16.77
CA LEU A 90 -0.71 5.92 -16.20
C LEU A 90 0.07 6.40 -14.98
N VAL A 91 0.17 7.72 -14.82
CA VAL A 91 0.73 8.32 -13.60
C VAL A 91 -0.27 8.08 -12.47
N ALA A 92 0.14 7.32 -11.46
CA ALA A 92 -0.66 7.06 -10.27
C ALA A 92 -0.59 8.22 -9.27
N THR A 93 0.59 8.82 -9.11
CA THR A 93 0.84 9.98 -8.26
C THR A 93 2.10 10.72 -8.69
N ASP A 94 2.22 11.99 -8.34
CA ASP A 94 3.44 12.77 -8.48
C ASP A 94 3.61 13.76 -7.32
N GLU A 95 4.87 14.06 -7.01
CA GLU A 95 5.30 14.99 -5.99
C GLU A 95 6.42 15.88 -6.54
N THR A 96 6.40 17.16 -6.20
CA THR A 96 7.44 18.11 -6.62
C THR A 96 8.08 18.74 -5.40
N VAL A 97 9.41 18.75 -5.38
CA VAL A 97 10.22 19.36 -4.32
C VAL A 97 10.98 20.55 -4.88
N ASP A 98 10.78 21.72 -4.29
CA ASP A 98 11.55 22.92 -4.57
C ASP A 98 12.91 22.83 -3.87
N VAL A 99 13.98 22.75 -4.66
CA VAL A 99 15.36 22.63 -4.16
C VAL A 99 16.03 23.99 -4.07
N GLY A 100 15.68 24.93 -4.95
CA GLY A 100 16.22 26.29 -4.97
C GLY A 100 17.55 26.36 -5.73
N THR A 101 18.53 27.06 -5.17
CA THR A 101 19.84 27.23 -5.81
C THR A 101 20.82 26.15 -5.34
N LEU A 102 21.48 25.50 -6.29
CA LEU A 102 22.57 24.55 -6.05
C LEU A 102 23.91 25.19 -6.44
N ASP A 103 24.84 25.23 -5.49
CA ASP A 103 26.15 25.86 -5.64
C ASP A 103 27.31 24.91 -5.34
N GLY A 104 28.46 25.16 -5.98
CA GLY A 104 29.70 24.44 -5.74
C GLY A 104 29.70 22.99 -6.25
N ASP A 105 30.89 22.43 -6.40
CA ASP A 105 31.07 21.07 -6.90
C ASP A 105 30.81 20.04 -5.78
N ARG A 106 29.55 19.64 -5.58
CA ARG A 106 29.13 18.71 -4.51
C ARG A 106 27.83 17.96 -4.85
N GLU A 107 27.52 16.96 -4.03
CA GLU A 107 26.25 16.22 -4.11
C GLU A 107 25.18 16.80 -3.17
N TYR A 108 23.93 16.69 -3.60
CA TYR A 108 22.74 17.08 -2.86
C TYR A 108 21.74 15.92 -2.82
N ALA A 109 21.19 15.63 -1.64
CA ALA A 109 20.14 14.63 -1.48
C ALA A 109 18.77 15.31 -1.42
N VAL A 110 17.86 14.91 -2.31
CA VAL A 110 16.49 15.43 -2.38
C VAL A 110 15.52 14.27 -2.13
N ALA A 111 14.69 14.37 -1.09
CA ALA A 111 13.77 13.32 -0.70
C ALA A 111 12.31 13.71 -0.98
N ALA A 112 11.53 12.77 -1.53
CA ALA A 112 10.09 12.90 -1.75
C ALA A 112 9.36 11.61 -1.35
N ASN A 113 8.09 11.72 -0.96
CA ASN A 113 7.27 10.56 -0.61
C ASN A 113 6.13 10.39 -1.62
N VAL A 114 6.15 9.33 -2.42
CA VAL A 114 5.05 9.03 -3.36
C VAL A 114 4.16 7.93 -2.81
N THR A 115 2.84 8.12 -2.82
CA THR A 115 1.88 7.12 -2.32
C THR A 115 1.05 6.55 -3.46
N VAL A 116 1.08 5.24 -3.62
CA VAL A 116 0.40 4.51 -4.70
C VAL A 116 -0.57 3.48 -4.15
N PRO A 117 -1.56 3.02 -4.95
CA PRO A 117 -2.33 1.83 -4.62
C PRO A 117 -1.41 0.63 -4.33
N ARG A 118 -1.74 -0.15 -3.29
CA ARG A 118 -0.98 -1.33 -2.86
C ARG A 118 -1.30 -2.54 -3.74
N SER A 119 -0.98 -2.41 -5.02
CA SER A 119 -1.27 -3.40 -6.05
C SER A 119 -0.32 -3.22 -7.23
N GLY A 120 0.00 -4.31 -7.92
CA GLY A 120 0.78 -4.25 -9.15
C GLY A 120 2.23 -3.80 -8.96
N ASP A 121 2.78 -3.26 -10.04
CA ASP A 121 4.17 -2.84 -10.18
C ASP A 121 4.21 -1.38 -10.64
N TYR A 122 5.22 -0.63 -10.22
CA TYR A 122 5.36 0.78 -10.55
C TYR A 122 6.75 1.09 -11.07
N ARG A 123 6.83 2.04 -12.00
CA ARG A 123 8.06 2.73 -12.38
C ARG A 123 8.09 4.07 -11.66
N ILE A 124 9.06 4.25 -10.77
CA ILE A 124 9.31 5.51 -10.09
C ILE A 124 10.29 6.32 -10.93
N GLU A 125 9.92 7.53 -11.31
CA GLU A 125 10.69 8.43 -12.14
C GLU A 125 11.01 9.70 -11.36
N SER A 126 12.26 10.16 -11.40
CA SER A 126 12.67 11.45 -10.86
C SER A 126 13.15 12.32 -12.02
N VAL A 127 12.50 13.47 -12.20
CA VAL A 127 12.80 14.44 -13.24
C VAL A 127 13.25 15.74 -12.59
N VAL A 128 14.44 16.20 -12.94
CA VAL A 128 15.02 17.44 -12.42
C VAL A 128 14.80 18.55 -13.44
N TYR A 129 14.38 19.70 -12.93
CA TYR A 129 14.20 20.92 -13.69
C TYR A 129 15.13 22.00 -13.15
N GLU A 130 15.63 22.84 -14.05
CA GLU A 130 16.36 24.08 -13.77
C GLU A 130 15.71 25.16 -14.64
N ASP A 131 15.25 26.25 -14.03
CA ASP A 131 14.44 27.29 -14.69
C ASP A 131 13.30 26.71 -15.56
N ASP A 132 12.51 25.81 -14.97
CA ASP A 132 11.39 25.10 -15.64
C ASP A 132 11.78 24.23 -16.85
N ARG A 133 13.08 24.08 -17.14
CA ARG A 133 13.58 23.21 -18.21
C ARG A 133 14.04 21.89 -17.62
N ARG A 134 13.52 20.79 -18.18
CA ARG A 134 13.96 19.45 -17.81
C ARG A 134 15.42 19.25 -18.19
N VAL A 135 16.27 18.96 -17.21
CA VAL A 135 17.73 18.78 -17.39
C VAL A 135 18.17 17.33 -17.30
N VAL A 136 17.62 16.55 -16.36
CA VAL A 136 17.96 15.13 -16.17
C VAL A 136 16.75 14.32 -15.72
N GLU A 137 16.70 13.05 -16.10
CA GLU A 137 15.70 12.08 -15.66
C GLU A 137 16.39 10.78 -15.25
N SER A 138 15.89 10.18 -14.16
CA SER A 138 16.27 8.84 -13.71
C SER A 138 15.01 8.06 -13.37
N ALA A 139 15.05 6.73 -13.49
CA ALA A 139 13.92 5.89 -13.16
C ALA A 139 14.33 4.53 -12.61
N ARG A 140 13.49 3.96 -11.75
CA ARG A 140 13.67 2.62 -11.17
C ARG A 140 12.32 1.94 -10.99
N SER A 141 12.27 0.65 -11.30
CA SER A 141 11.05 -0.15 -11.14
C SER A 141 10.97 -0.76 -9.75
N VAL A 142 9.76 -0.80 -9.20
CA VAL A 142 9.39 -1.49 -7.97
C VAL A 142 8.30 -2.49 -8.33
N ALA A 143 8.54 -3.77 -8.04
CA ALA A 143 7.60 -4.85 -8.36
C ALA A 143 7.01 -5.45 -7.09
N GLY A 144 5.82 -6.04 -7.21
CA GLY A 144 5.16 -6.76 -6.12
C GLY A 144 4.62 -5.86 -5.02
N VAL A 145 4.14 -4.65 -5.33
CA VAL A 145 3.64 -3.72 -4.30
C VAL A 145 2.46 -4.31 -3.52
N GLY A 146 1.66 -5.17 -4.17
CA GLY A 146 0.56 -5.90 -3.53
C GLY A 146 0.97 -6.92 -2.46
N SER A 147 2.24 -7.35 -2.41
CA SER A 147 2.73 -8.25 -1.36
C SER A 147 3.30 -7.52 -0.16
N LEU A 148 3.39 -6.18 -0.21
CA LEU A 148 3.80 -5.39 0.95
C LEU A 148 2.79 -5.57 2.08
N GLU A 149 3.29 -6.04 3.21
CA GLU A 149 2.47 -6.31 4.38
C GLU A 149 2.19 -5.02 5.17
N PRO A 150 0.92 -4.64 5.39
CA PRO A 150 0.56 -3.48 6.20
C PRO A 150 1.07 -3.59 7.64
N ALA A 151 1.35 -2.44 8.27
CA ALA A 151 1.86 -2.45 9.64
C ALA A 151 0.91 -3.13 10.65
N TYR A 152 -0.40 -3.03 10.43
CA TYR A 152 -1.42 -3.61 11.31
C TYR A 152 -1.58 -5.13 11.14
N THR A 153 -1.12 -5.72 10.04
CA THR A 153 -1.09 -7.20 9.89
C THR A 153 0.18 -7.79 10.46
N ARG A 154 1.24 -6.98 10.59
CA ARG A 154 2.48 -7.40 11.25
C ARG A 154 2.25 -7.49 12.75
N SER A 155 2.28 -8.69 13.26
CA SER A 155 2.39 -8.93 14.69
C SER A 155 3.35 -10.07 14.92
N ASP A 156 4.32 -9.82 15.78
CA ASP A 156 5.27 -10.84 16.21
C ASP A 156 4.70 -11.74 17.31
N LEU A 157 3.45 -11.52 17.72
CA LEU A 157 2.73 -12.43 18.62
C LEU A 157 2.18 -13.61 17.82
N ARG A 158 2.54 -14.81 18.27
CA ARG A 158 2.06 -16.08 17.73
C ARG A 158 1.72 -17.05 18.84
N PHE A 159 0.90 -18.05 18.56
CA PHE A 159 0.76 -19.19 19.48
C PHE A 159 2.14 -19.85 19.66
N HIS A 160 2.48 -20.19 20.90
CA HIS A 160 3.78 -20.79 21.23
C HIS A 160 3.95 -22.11 20.47
N ARG A 161 5.12 -22.29 19.87
CA ARG A 161 5.48 -23.53 19.19
C ARG A 161 6.56 -24.23 20.00
N PHE A 162 6.22 -25.40 20.50
CA PHE A 162 7.18 -26.26 21.19
C PHE A 162 7.99 -27.08 20.19
N ASP A 163 9.21 -27.48 20.60
CA ASP A 163 10.05 -28.44 19.86
C ASP A 163 9.56 -29.91 19.99
N GLY A 164 8.33 -30.10 20.48
CA GLY A 164 7.70 -31.40 20.73
C GLY A 164 6.19 -31.34 20.54
N PRO A 165 5.46 -32.44 20.83
CA PRO A 165 4.04 -32.56 20.52
C PRO A 165 3.10 -31.78 21.47
N MET A 166 3.65 -30.89 22.31
CA MET A 166 2.84 -30.11 23.24
C MET A 166 2.02 -29.07 22.48
N PRO A 167 0.70 -28.97 22.74
CA PRO A 167 -0.14 -27.99 22.09
C PRO A 167 0.06 -26.61 22.71
N ALA A 168 -0.12 -25.55 21.90
CA ALA A 168 -0.10 -24.18 22.38
C ALA A 168 -1.37 -23.81 23.18
N VAL A 169 -2.44 -24.59 22.99
CA VAL A 169 -3.75 -24.41 23.61
C VAL A 169 -4.08 -25.68 24.36
N GLU A 170 -4.27 -25.55 25.66
CA GLU A 170 -4.63 -26.62 26.58
C GLU A 170 -5.97 -26.29 27.24
N PHE A 171 -6.62 -27.32 27.79
CA PHE A 171 -7.84 -27.13 28.53
C PHE A 171 -7.90 -28.06 29.73
N GLU A 172 -8.61 -27.63 30.76
CA GLU A 172 -8.99 -28.44 31.90
C GLU A 172 -10.49 -28.31 32.16
N ILE A 173 -11.06 -29.33 32.80
CA ILE A 173 -12.47 -29.29 33.19
C ILE A 173 -12.55 -28.59 34.56
N ALA A 174 -13.06 -27.36 34.56
CA ALA A 174 -13.27 -26.59 35.78
C ALA A 174 -14.46 -27.13 36.59
N SER A 175 -15.56 -27.47 35.90
CA SER A 175 -16.75 -28.03 36.52
C SER A 175 -17.65 -28.74 35.50
N SER A 176 -18.48 -29.66 35.98
CA SER A 176 -19.56 -30.25 35.19
C SER A 176 -20.84 -30.35 36.02
N ALA A 177 -21.93 -29.79 35.51
CA ALA A 177 -23.25 -29.78 36.11
C ALA A 177 -24.32 -29.60 35.03
N ASP A 178 -25.52 -30.15 35.24
CA ASP A 178 -26.70 -29.90 34.39
C ASP A 178 -26.48 -30.12 32.89
N ASN A 179 -25.79 -31.21 32.52
CA ASN A 179 -25.44 -31.54 31.14
C ASN A 179 -24.56 -30.48 30.43
N ARG A 180 -23.85 -29.68 31.22
CA ARG A 180 -22.86 -28.70 30.78
C ARG A 180 -21.52 -28.95 31.46
N THR A 181 -20.46 -28.65 30.72
CA THR A 181 -19.08 -28.72 31.17
C THR A 181 -18.43 -27.37 30.92
N THR A 182 -17.87 -26.79 31.98
CA THR A 182 -17.03 -25.58 31.90
C THR A 182 -15.58 -26.00 31.73
N LEU A 183 -14.96 -25.49 30.68
CA LEU A 183 -13.57 -25.69 30.32
C LEU A 183 -12.80 -24.41 30.64
N THR A 184 -11.77 -24.50 31.47
CA THR A 184 -10.73 -23.46 31.50
C THR A 184 -9.81 -23.74 30.33
N VAL A 185 -9.62 -22.77 29.44
CA VAL A 185 -8.74 -22.87 28.28
C VAL A 185 -7.56 -21.93 28.48
N ASP A 186 -6.36 -22.48 28.40
CA ASP A 186 -5.11 -21.74 28.47
C ASP A 186 -4.44 -21.75 27.09
N ALA A 187 -4.08 -20.56 26.61
CA ALA A 187 -3.28 -20.41 25.40
C ALA A 187 -1.95 -19.73 25.70
N LEU A 188 -0.87 -20.32 25.19
CA LEU A 188 0.47 -19.77 25.28
C LEU A 188 0.74 -18.91 24.05
N VAL A 189 1.02 -17.63 24.27
CA VAL A 189 1.29 -16.64 23.22
C VAL A 189 2.71 -16.12 23.38
N THR A 190 3.52 -16.22 22.34
CA THR A 190 4.93 -15.80 22.37
C THR A 190 5.14 -14.60 21.47
N ASN A 191 5.84 -13.59 21.99
CA ASN A 191 6.35 -12.49 21.20
C ASN A 191 7.72 -12.86 20.63
N THR A 192 7.81 -12.90 19.30
CA THR A 192 9.03 -13.29 18.57
C THR A 192 9.78 -12.12 17.98
N GLY A 193 9.29 -10.91 18.22
CA GLY A 193 9.85 -9.67 17.72
C GLY A 193 10.78 -9.03 18.73
N ASP A 194 11.30 -7.88 18.34
CA ASP A 194 12.29 -7.12 19.11
C ASP A 194 11.65 -6.02 19.99
N GLU A 195 10.34 -5.78 19.86
CA GLU A 195 9.58 -4.78 20.62
C GLU A 195 8.49 -5.43 21.49
N SER A 196 8.10 -4.79 22.59
CA SER A 196 6.93 -5.21 23.37
C SER A 196 5.67 -5.17 22.51
N ALA A 197 4.82 -6.19 22.62
CA ALA A 197 3.57 -6.27 21.88
C ALA A 197 2.39 -6.42 22.84
N GLY A 198 1.39 -5.55 22.70
CA GLY A 198 0.14 -5.53 23.46
C GLY A 198 -1.08 -5.33 22.56
N ASP A 199 -2.23 -5.04 23.16
CA ASP A 199 -3.50 -4.79 22.47
C ASP A 199 -3.98 -5.95 21.57
N VAL A 200 -3.75 -7.18 22.04
CA VAL A 200 -4.19 -8.41 21.37
C VAL A 200 -5.31 -9.06 22.16
N GLU A 201 -6.32 -9.56 21.47
CA GLU A 201 -7.39 -10.37 22.02
C GLU A 201 -7.22 -11.83 21.58
N LEU A 202 -7.39 -12.76 22.52
CA LEU A 202 -7.59 -14.16 22.23
C LEU A 202 -9.10 -14.43 22.12
N LEU A 203 -9.55 -14.93 20.97
CA LEU A 203 -10.87 -15.48 20.76
C LEU A 203 -10.77 -17.00 20.66
N VAL A 204 -11.50 -17.73 21.50
CA VAL A 204 -11.62 -19.19 21.37
C VAL A 204 -13.07 -19.56 21.10
N LYS A 205 -13.29 -20.46 20.13
CA LYS A 205 -14.59 -21.05 19.81
C LYS A 205 -14.53 -22.55 20.08
N ALA A 206 -15.50 -23.08 20.81
CA ALA A 206 -15.68 -24.52 20.94
C ALA A 206 -16.64 -25.02 19.86
N ARG A 207 -16.13 -25.79 18.91
CA ARG A 207 -16.90 -26.36 17.80
C ARG A 207 -17.07 -27.86 17.97
N GLN A 208 -18.31 -28.33 18.04
CA GLN A 208 -18.60 -29.75 18.21
C GLN A 208 -18.14 -30.54 16.97
N VAL A 209 -17.42 -31.64 17.19
CA VAL A 209 -16.65 -32.35 16.13
C VAL A 209 -17.54 -32.96 15.06
N ASP A 210 -18.66 -33.57 15.44
CA ASP A 210 -19.51 -34.35 14.53
C ASP A 210 -20.41 -33.47 13.64
N SER A 211 -20.91 -32.36 14.18
CA SER A 211 -21.87 -31.45 13.54
C SER A 211 -21.25 -30.16 13.03
N GLY A 212 -20.04 -29.81 13.50
CA GLY A 212 -19.40 -28.54 13.19
C GLY A 212 -20.05 -27.31 13.83
N ILE A 213 -21.06 -27.47 14.69
CA ILE A 213 -21.77 -26.37 15.36
C ILE A 213 -20.88 -25.76 16.44
N VAL A 214 -20.81 -24.43 16.49
CA VAL A 214 -20.13 -23.71 17.58
C VAL A 214 -21.02 -23.71 18.80
N ALA A 215 -20.60 -24.41 19.85
CA ALA A 215 -21.33 -24.56 21.10
C ALA A 215 -21.13 -23.36 22.04
N ASP A 216 -19.94 -22.75 22.00
CA ASP A 216 -19.64 -21.54 22.76
C ASP A 216 -18.48 -20.73 22.13
N ARG A 217 -18.38 -19.45 22.48
CA ARG A 217 -17.26 -18.58 22.11
C ARG A 217 -17.02 -17.52 23.18
N THR A 218 -15.75 -17.29 23.53
CA THR A 218 -15.37 -16.24 24.47
C THR A 218 -14.10 -15.53 24.02
N ARG A 219 -13.91 -14.28 24.50
CA ARG A 219 -12.73 -13.48 24.24
C ARG A 219 -12.08 -13.01 25.53
N VAL A 220 -10.76 -12.89 25.53
CA VAL A 220 -9.99 -12.29 26.61
C VAL A 220 -8.83 -11.47 26.04
N GLY A 221 -8.48 -10.37 26.72
CA GLY A 221 -7.29 -9.60 26.37
C GLY A 221 -6.01 -10.34 26.77
N VAL A 222 -5.02 -10.32 25.88
CA VAL A 222 -3.66 -10.79 26.16
C VAL A 222 -2.87 -9.62 26.73
N SER A 223 -2.28 -9.83 27.90
CA SER A 223 -1.41 -8.81 28.51
C SER A 223 -0.20 -8.53 27.64
N GLU A 224 0.40 -7.34 27.76
CA GLU A 224 1.62 -6.99 27.02
C GLU A 224 2.72 -8.06 27.21
N VAL A 225 3.26 -8.55 26.10
CA VAL A 225 4.30 -9.57 26.06
C VAL A 225 5.61 -8.93 25.58
N ARG A 226 6.64 -8.98 26.43
CA ARG A 226 7.97 -8.47 26.10
C ARG A 226 8.66 -9.31 25.02
N PRO A 227 9.67 -8.75 24.32
CA PRO A 227 10.46 -9.48 23.32
C PRO A 227 10.98 -10.82 23.85
N GLY A 228 10.78 -11.90 23.08
CA GLY A 228 11.25 -13.24 23.43
C GLY A 228 10.63 -13.83 24.70
N ARG A 229 9.43 -13.36 25.11
CA ARG A 229 8.67 -13.91 26.24
C ARG A 229 7.39 -14.56 25.77
N THR A 230 6.89 -15.45 26.61
CA THR A 230 5.61 -16.13 26.45
C THR A 230 4.69 -15.71 27.58
N ALA A 231 3.44 -15.37 27.24
CA ALA A 231 2.37 -15.11 28.17
C ALA A 231 1.31 -16.20 28.06
N THR A 232 0.60 -16.45 29.16
CA THR A 232 -0.57 -17.32 29.20
C THR A 232 -1.83 -16.46 29.21
N ALA A 233 -2.76 -16.77 28.32
CA ALA A 233 -4.10 -16.18 28.30
C ALA A 233 -5.12 -17.26 28.64
N SER A 234 -5.90 -17.02 29.69
CA SER A 234 -6.85 -17.97 30.26
C SER A 234 -8.28 -17.48 30.10
N LEU A 235 -9.20 -18.36 29.72
CA LEU A 235 -10.62 -18.04 29.60
C LEU A 235 -11.51 -19.27 29.80
N ASP A 236 -12.79 -19.05 30.13
CA ASP A 236 -13.74 -20.14 30.33
C ASP A 236 -14.69 -20.29 29.13
N LEU A 237 -14.95 -21.54 28.74
CA LEU A 237 -15.99 -21.93 27.78
C LEU A 237 -16.97 -22.90 28.43
N THR A 238 -18.26 -22.76 28.17
CA THR A 238 -19.28 -23.68 28.69
C THR A 238 -19.99 -24.42 27.56
N VAL A 239 -19.69 -25.71 27.44
CA VAL A 239 -20.17 -26.57 26.35
C VAL A 239 -21.12 -27.66 26.87
N PRO A 240 -22.00 -28.22 26.04
CA PRO A 240 -22.71 -29.46 26.37
C PRO A 240 -21.74 -30.59 26.77
N THR A 241 -22.11 -31.37 27.78
CA THR A 241 -21.34 -32.56 28.19
C THR A 241 -21.48 -33.68 27.13
N GLU A 242 -20.60 -34.68 27.17
CA GLU A 242 -20.65 -35.90 26.34
C GLU A 242 -20.36 -35.72 24.84
N TYR A 243 -19.81 -34.57 24.43
CA TYR A 243 -19.36 -34.37 23.06
C TYR A 243 -17.90 -33.95 22.98
N ASN A 244 -17.29 -34.27 21.85
CA ASN A 244 -15.96 -33.79 21.53
C ASN A 244 -16.01 -32.45 20.80
N TYR A 245 -15.00 -31.61 21.05
CA TYR A 245 -14.90 -30.27 20.49
C TYR A 245 -13.54 -30.04 19.82
N TYR A 246 -13.52 -29.15 18.83
CA TYR A 246 -12.33 -28.41 18.44
C TYR A 246 -12.37 -27.04 19.11
N LEU A 247 -11.28 -26.69 19.79
CA LEU A 247 -11.02 -25.35 20.28
C LEU A 247 -10.29 -24.59 19.17
N ASP A 248 -11.05 -23.79 18.41
CA ASP A 248 -10.55 -22.89 17.38
C ASP A 248 -10.10 -21.59 18.06
N ALA A 249 -8.79 -21.43 18.28
CA ALA A 249 -8.19 -20.25 18.91
C ALA A 249 -7.66 -19.28 17.84
N VAL A 250 -7.96 -17.99 18.02
CA VAL A 250 -7.64 -16.91 17.09
C VAL A 250 -7.05 -15.75 17.87
N LEU A 251 -5.85 -15.30 17.51
CA LEU A 251 -5.27 -14.05 17.99
C LEU A 251 -5.71 -12.90 17.08
N LEU A 252 -6.25 -11.85 17.69
CA LEU A 252 -6.77 -10.68 17.01
C LEU A 252 -6.05 -9.44 17.52
N ARG A 253 -5.60 -8.57 16.61
CA ARG A 253 -5.13 -7.22 16.95
C ARG A 253 -5.97 -6.22 16.18
N ASP A 254 -6.69 -5.35 16.88
CA ASP A 254 -7.61 -4.38 16.27
C ASP A 254 -8.59 -5.02 15.26
N GLY A 255 -9.06 -6.23 15.56
CA GLY A 255 -9.98 -7.00 14.69
C GLY A 255 -9.31 -7.73 13.52
N VAL A 256 -7.99 -7.64 13.37
CA VAL A 256 -7.22 -8.34 12.33
C VAL A 256 -6.70 -9.65 12.90
N VAL A 257 -6.90 -10.75 12.15
CA VAL A 257 -6.39 -12.07 12.53
C VAL A 257 -4.88 -12.10 12.36
N VAL A 258 -4.18 -12.35 13.46
CA VAL A 258 -2.72 -12.43 13.52
C VAL A 258 -2.24 -13.87 13.42
N ASP A 259 -2.88 -14.78 14.16
CA ASP A 259 -2.52 -16.20 14.17
C ASP A 259 -3.73 -17.05 14.55
N THR A 260 -3.70 -18.32 14.16
CA THR A 260 -4.76 -19.29 14.45
C THR A 260 -4.19 -20.65 14.79
N VAL A 261 -4.77 -21.33 15.77
CA VAL A 261 -4.45 -22.72 16.08
C VAL A 261 -5.73 -23.48 16.45
N ARG A 262 -5.76 -24.77 16.14
CA ARG A 262 -6.85 -25.67 16.50
C ARG A 262 -6.33 -26.73 17.47
N ALA A 263 -6.99 -26.85 18.62
CA ALA A 263 -6.71 -27.91 19.59
C ALA A 263 -7.93 -28.83 19.76
N PRO A 264 -7.75 -30.16 19.82
CA PRO A 264 -8.84 -31.07 20.14
C PRO A 264 -9.17 -31.04 21.64
N ALA A 265 -10.45 -31.09 21.96
CA ALA A 265 -10.97 -31.27 23.32
C ALA A 265 -11.88 -32.50 23.39
N ALA A 266 -11.30 -33.59 23.90
CA ALA A 266 -12.00 -34.87 24.05
C ALA A 266 -12.73 -34.92 25.40
N LEU A 267 -14.04 -34.66 25.42
CA LEU A 267 -14.87 -34.83 26.62
C LEU A 267 -15.70 -36.12 26.59
N ASP A 268 -15.80 -36.76 25.42
CA ASP A 268 -16.37 -38.10 25.26
C ASP A 268 -15.22 -39.13 25.23
N PRO A 269 -15.03 -39.92 26.29
CA PRO A 269 -13.95 -40.90 26.37
C PRO A 269 -14.13 -42.09 25.41
N THR A 270 -15.30 -42.24 24.78
CA THR A 270 -15.60 -43.35 23.87
C THR A 270 -15.32 -43.02 22.40
N LYS A 271 -15.12 -41.73 22.08
CA LYS A 271 -14.85 -41.25 20.73
C LYS A 271 -13.50 -40.53 20.67
N THR A 272 -12.66 -40.89 19.72
CA THR A 272 -11.39 -40.19 19.50
C THR A 272 -11.62 -38.88 18.74
N VAL A 273 -10.89 -37.83 19.11
CA VAL A 273 -10.85 -36.59 18.33
C VAL A 273 -9.69 -36.69 17.35
N PRO A 274 -9.95 -36.71 16.03
CA PRO A 274 -8.88 -36.83 15.06
C PRO A 274 -8.02 -35.56 15.05
N MET A 275 -6.71 -35.73 15.18
CA MET A 275 -5.72 -34.66 14.98
C MET A 275 -5.41 -34.55 13.49
N ASN A 276 -5.51 -33.34 12.92
CA ASN A 276 -5.23 -33.02 11.52
C ASN A 276 -6.07 -33.82 10.49
N GLN A 277 -7.32 -33.39 10.27
CA GLN A 277 -8.04 -33.77 9.04
C GLN A 277 -7.86 -32.66 8.00
N THR A 278 -7.25 -33.00 6.87
CA THR A 278 -7.53 -32.33 5.60
C THR A 278 -9.01 -32.60 5.30
N THR A 279 -9.82 -31.57 5.15
CA THR A 279 -11.25 -31.70 4.80
C THR A 279 -11.40 -32.62 3.60
N THR A 280 -11.92 -33.82 3.80
CA THR A 280 -12.50 -34.59 2.70
C THR A 280 -13.88 -34.00 2.48
N ASP A 281 -14.07 -33.41 1.31
CA ASP A 281 -15.34 -32.89 0.82
C ASP A 281 -16.32 -34.07 0.69
N THR A 282 -17.01 -34.42 1.77
CA THR A 282 -18.18 -35.28 1.66
C THR A 282 -19.27 -34.44 1.07
N GLY A 283 -19.52 -34.67 -0.22
CA GLY A 283 -20.54 -34.02 -1.01
C GLY A 283 -21.84 -33.92 -0.22
N LEU A 284 -22.27 -32.69 -0.02
CA LEU A 284 -23.56 -32.37 0.55
C LEU A 284 -24.62 -32.83 -0.47
N GLU A 285 -25.16 -34.03 -0.32
CA GLU A 285 -26.31 -34.50 -1.10
C GLU A 285 -27.57 -33.82 -0.54
N VAL A 286 -28.03 -32.80 -1.25
CA VAL A 286 -29.22 -31.99 -0.90
C VAL A 286 -30.53 -32.82 -0.97
N SER A 287 -30.47 -34.09 -1.37
CA SER A 287 -31.62 -35.00 -1.40
C SER A 287 -32.10 -35.46 -0.02
N ASP A 288 -31.27 -35.36 1.03
CA ASP A 288 -31.65 -35.81 2.38
C ASP A 288 -32.47 -34.78 3.18
N PHE A 289 -32.73 -33.60 2.59
CA PHE A 289 -33.53 -32.52 3.21
C PHE A 289 -34.88 -32.28 2.54
N GLU A 290 -35.27 -33.09 1.56
CA GLU A 290 -36.64 -33.05 1.02
C GLU A 290 -37.56 -33.89 1.91
N SER A 291 -38.47 -33.23 2.62
CA SER A 291 -39.56 -33.90 3.34
C SER A 291 -40.63 -34.32 2.34
N ASP A 292 -40.82 -35.62 2.16
CA ASP A 292 -41.99 -36.21 1.50
C ASP A 292 -43.25 -35.96 2.35
N ASP A 293 -43.78 -34.73 2.31
CA ASP A 293 -45.10 -34.40 2.83
C ASP A 293 -45.74 -33.29 2.00
N ALA A 294 -46.19 -33.66 0.80
CA ALA A 294 -47.18 -32.88 0.07
C ALA A 294 -48.57 -33.53 0.27
N PRO A 295 -49.55 -32.83 0.87
CA PRO A 295 -50.86 -33.42 1.12
C PRO A 295 -51.62 -33.64 -0.20
N ASN A 296 -52.14 -34.87 -0.31
CA ASN A 296 -53.07 -35.39 -1.30
C ASN A 296 -54.17 -34.38 -1.66
N ARG A 297 -54.12 -33.82 -2.89
CA ARG A 297 -55.20 -33.02 -3.46
C ARG A 297 -55.90 -33.84 -4.54
N GLN A 298 -57.13 -34.24 -4.22
CA GLN A 298 -58.02 -35.06 -5.04
C GLN A 298 -58.22 -34.50 -6.46
N THR A 299 -58.17 -35.43 -7.42
CA THR A 299 -58.40 -35.23 -8.84
C THR A 299 -59.89 -35.04 -9.15
N ALA A 300 -60.24 -33.99 -9.88
CA ALA A 300 -61.52 -33.84 -10.59
C ALA A 300 -61.25 -33.32 -12.02
N PRO A 301 -62.11 -33.63 -13.01
CA PRO A 301 -61.69 -33.93 -14.38
C PRO A 301 -61.55 -32.72 -15.32
N ALA A 302 -60.75 -32.93 -16.37
CA ALA A 302 -60.32 -31.96 -17.36
C ALA A 302 -61.41 -31.52 -18.36
N THR A 303 -61.32 -30.25 -18.79
CA THR A 303 -61.90 -29.69 -20.03
C THR A 303 -60.95 -28.57 -20.52
N PRO A 304 -60.75 -28.37 -21.84
CA PRO A 304 -59.42 -28.04 -22.38
C PRO A 304 -59.18 -26.57 -22.73
N ALA A 305 -57.88 -26.26 -22.78
CA ALA A 305 -57.12 -25.28 -23.58
C ALA A 305 -57.56 -23.80 -23.62
N ASP A 306 -56.63 -22.93 -23.20
CA ASP A 306 -56.39 -21.67 -23.91
C ASP A 306 -54.90 -21.30 -23.84
N ASP A 307 -54.32 -21.04 -25.01
CA ASP A 307 -52.94 -20.62 -25.24
C ASP A 307 -52.77 -19.15 -24.82
N GLY A 308 -51.73 -18.82 -24.06
CA GLY A 308 -51.55 -17.44 -23.63
C GLY A 308 -50.20 -17.10 -22.99
N GLY A 309 -49.19 -16.88 -23.83
CA GLY A 309 -48.25 -15.77 -23.63
C GLY A 309 -46.98 -16.05 -22.82
N GLN A 310 -45.92 -16.49 -23.51
CA GLN A 310 -44.53 -16.36 -23.04
C GLN A 310 -43.97 -15.00 -23.52
N PRO A 311 -43.40 -14.14 -22.65
CA PRO A 311 -42.89 -12.83 -23.08
C PRO A 311 -41.55 -13.00 -23.80
N GLY A 312 -41.57 -12.91 -25.13
CA GLY A 312 -40.39 -12.86 -25.97
C GLY A 312 -40.09 -11.42 -26.42
N PHE A 313 -38.82 -11.00 -26.32
CA PHE A 313 -38.32 -9.83 -27.03
C PHE A 313 -38.30 -10.14 -28.54
N GLY A 314 -39.33 -9.66 -29.22
CA GLY A 314 -39.56 -9.90 -30.64
C GLY A 314 -38.55 -9.21 -31.56
N VAL A 315 -38.28 -9.90 -32.67
CA VAL A 315 -37.37 -9.58 -33.78
C VAL A 315 -37.64 -8.22 -34.46
N GLY A 316 -38.72 -7.51 -34.11
CA GLY A 316 -39.07 -6.19 -34.66
C GLY A 316 -38.18 -5.03 -34.19
N VAL A 317 -37.59 -5.10 -32.98
CA VAL A 317 -36.77 -4.00 -32.44
C VAL A 317 -35.40 -3.92 -33.13
N ALA A 318 -34.88 -5.04 -33.63
CA ALA A 318 -33.57 -5.09 -34.30
C ALA A 318 -33.55 -4.34 -35.65
N LEU A 319 -34.67 -4.31 -36.39
CA LEU A 319 -34.73 -3.65 -37.70
C LEU A 319 -34.80 -2.13 -37.62
N VAL A 320 -35.39 -1.56 -36.55
CA VAL A 320 -35.45 -0.11 -36.35
C VAL A 320 -34.08 0.46 -35.97
N ALA A 321 -33.29 -0.28 -35.19
CA ALA A 321 -31.93 0.12 -34.80
C ALA A 321 -30.94 0.17 -35.99
N LEU A 322 -31.11 -0.71 -36.98
CA LEU A 322 -30.26 -0.78 -38.17
C LEU A 322 -30.53 0.36 -39.16
N VAL A 323 -31.78 0.82 -39.27
CA VAL A 323 -32.14 1.97 -40.13
C VAL A 323 -31.67 3.30 -39.51
N ALA A 324 -31.73 3.42 -38.18
CA ALA A 324 -31.28 4.62 -37.47
C ALA A 324 -29.75 4.84 -37.59
N THR A 325 -28.96 3.76 -37.51
CA THR A 325 -27.49 3.83 -37.65
C THR A 325 -27.07 4.15 -39.09
N ALA A 326 -27.75 3.62 -40.11
CA ALA A 326 -27.47 3.93 -41.51
C ALA A 326 -27.77 5.40 -41.87
N LEU A 327 -28.83 5.99 -41.31
CA LEU A 327 -29.18 7.41 -41.53
C LEU A 327 -28.22 8.38 -40.81
N LEU A 328 -27.69 8.00 -39.65
CA LEU A 328 -26.70 8.79 -38.91
C LEU A 328 -25.32 8.78 -39.60
N ALA A 329 -24.92 7.66 -40.20
CA ALA A 329 -23.68 7.57 -40.97
C ALA A 329 -23.72 8.45 -42.23
N ARG A 330 -24.86 8.52 -42.92
CA ARG A 330 -25.01 9.32 -44.15
C ARG A 330 -24.99 10.84 -43.91
N ARG A 331 -25.24 11.30 -42.68
CA ARG A 331 -25.17 12.71 -42.29
C ARG A 331 -23.78 13.21 -41.91
N ARG A 332 -22.79 12.33 -41.77
CA ARG A 332 -21.39 12.70 -41.46
C ARG A 332 -20.45 12.61 -42.65
N SER A 333 -20.95 12.21 -43.82
CA SER A 333 -20.18 12.07 -45.07
C SER A 333 -20.70 12.96 -46.20
N ALA A 334 -21.45 14.01 -45.88
CA ALA A 334 -21.89 15.07 -46.81
C ALA A 334 -21.45 16.43 -46.28
#